data_AF-A0A9X2VHT7-F1
#
_entry.id   AF-A0A9X2VHT7-F1
#
_cell.length_a   1.000
_cell.length_b   1.000
_cell.length_c   1.000
_cell.angle_alpha   90.00
_cell.angle_beta   90.00
_cell.angle_gamma   90.00
#
_symmetry.space_group_name_H-M   'P 1'
#
loop_
_entity.id
_entity.type
_entity.pdbx_description
1 polymer ?
#
loop_
_entity_poly.entity_id
_entity_poly.type
_entity_poly.pdbx_seq_one_letter_code
_entity_poly.pdbx_strand_id
1 'polypeptide(L)' 'MTRTLLAVHAHPDDESTSTGGILAHYASLGTRIVLVTCTTGELGDAPNGAKPLHPRT' A
#
# COMPACT_ATOMS: atom_id res chain seq x y z
N MET A 1 -11.75 -1.58 25.24
CA MET A 1 -10.43 -1.13 24.76
C MET A 1 -10.45 -1.16 23.25
N THR A 2 -10.34 -0.01 22.58
CA THR A 2 -10.29 0.05 21.11
C THR A 2 -8.90 -0.40 20.65
N ARG A 3 -8.82 -1.42 19.79
CA ARG A 3 -7.54 -1.87 19.20
C ARG A 3 -7.14 -0.93 18.06
N THR A 4 -5.83 -0.78 17.87
CA THR A 4 -5.25 -0.07 16.72
C THR A 4 -4.35 -1.02 15.94
N LEU A 5 -4.48 -1.04 14.62
CA LEU A 5 -3.62 -1.76 13.69
C LEU A 5 -2.86 -0.73 12.85
N LEU A 6 -1.53 -0.77 12.92
CA LEU A 6 -0.62 0.02 12.10
C LEU A 6 -0.08 -0.86 10.97
N ALA A 7 -0.33 -0.46 9.73
CA ALA A 7 0.23 -1.09 8.54
C ALA A 7 1.25 -0.13 7.90
N VAL A 8 2.46 -0.62 7.68
CA VAL A 8 3.56 0.16 7.08
C VAL A 8 3.94 -0.51 5.78
N HIS A 9 3.83 0.22 4.68
CA HIS A 9 4.04 -0.25 3.32
C HIS A 9 4.99 0.67 2.57
N ALA A 10 5.70 0.14 1.57
CA ALA A 10 6.75 0.88 0.89
C ALA A 10 6.16 1.89 -0.11
N HIS A 11 5.25 1.43 -0.96
CA HIS A 11 4.68 2.20 -2.07
C HIS A 11 3.16 2.31 -1.96
N PRO A 12 2.54 3.27 -2.66
CA PRO A 12 1.09 3.33 -2.76
C PRO A 12 0.59 2.16 -3.62
N ASP A 13 -0.24 1.27 -3.06
CA ASP A 13 -0.84 0.04 -3.64
C ASP A 13 -0.48 -1.25 -2.88
N ASP A 14 0.69 -1.29 -2.26
CA ASP A 14 1.19 -2.41 -1.46
C ASP A 14 0.18 -2.82 -0.38
N GLU A 15 -0.50 -1.85 0.23
CA GLU A 15 -1.48 -2.11 1.29
C GLU A 15 -2.68 -2.89 0.80
N SER A 16 -3.12 -2.59 -0.43
CA SER A 16 -4.27 -3.19 -1.06
C SER A 16 -3.94 -4.59 -1.55
N THR A 17 -2.77 -4.76 -2.19
CA THR A 17 -2.31 -6.04 -2.75
C THR A 17 -1.93 -7.05 -1.65
N SER A 18 -1.21 -6.59 -0.62
CA SER A 18 -0.63 -7.49 0.39
C SER A 18 -1.54 -7.68 1.60
N THR A 19 -2.28 -6.64 2.00
CA THR A 19 -2.98 -6.61 3.29
C THR A 19 -4.43 -6.15 3.23
N GLY A 20 -4.98 -5.85 2.05
CA GLY A 20 -6.27 -5.18 1.91
C GLY A 20 -7.41 -5.92 2.62
N GLY A 21 -7.44 -7.26 2.48
CA GLY A 21 -8.43 -8.10 3.18
C GLY A 21 -8.32 -8.04 4.70
N ILE A 22 -7.10 -8.02 5.25
CA ILE A 22 -6.86 -7.93 6.70
C ILE A 22 -7.30 -6.55 7.22
N LEU A 23 -6.93 -5.48 6.51
CA LEU A 23 -7.30 -4.12 6.88
C LEU A 23 -8.82 -3.93 6.88
N ALA A 24 -9.50 -4.40 5.83
CA ALA A 24 -10.94 -4.33 5.71
C ALA A 24 -11.64 -5.17 6.81
N HIS A 25 -11.16 -6.38 7.07
CA HIS A 25 -11.70 -7.23 8.12
C HIS A 25 -11.64 -6.55 9.49
N TYR A 26 -10.46 -6.07 9.91
CA TYR A 26 -10.32 -5.43 11.22
C TYR A 26 -11.03 -4.07 11.31
N ALA A 27 -11.10 -3.31 10.21
CA ALA A 27 -11.91 -2.10 10.15
C ALA A 27 -13.39 -2.40 10.40
N SER A 28 -13.93 -3.47 9.80
CA SER A 28 -15.33 -3.88 10.02
C SER A 28 -15.64 -4.31 11.46
N LEU A 29 -14.62 -4.76 12.20
CA LEU A 29 -14.69 -5.07 13.63
C LEU A 29 -14.51 -3.82 14.53
N GLY A 30 -14.42 -2.62 13.95
CA GLY A 30 -14.25 -1.37 14.68
C GLY A 30 -12.82 -1.08 15.16
N THR A 31 -11.82 -1.77 14.59
CA THR A 31 -10.41 -1.49 14.87
C THR A 31 -10.00 -0.19 14.19
N ARG A 32 -9.28 0.68 14.90
CA ARG A 32 -8.66 1.86 14.27
C ARG A 32 -7.53 1.40 13.36
N ILE A 33 -7.63 1.69 12.06
CA ILE A 33 -6.57 1.42 11.09
C ILE A 33 -5.73 2.68 10.92
N VAL A 34 -4.40 2.52 10.94
CA VAL A 34 -3.43 3.54 10.55
C VAL A 34 -2.57 2.96 9.44
N LEU A 35 -2.55 3.63 8.29
CA LEU A 35 -1.72 3.27 7.16
C LEU A 35 -0.55 4.25 7.05
N VAL A 36 0.66 3.72 6.89
CA VAL A 36 1.86 4.49 6.56
C VAL A 36 2.37 3.99 5.23
N THR A 37 2.48 4.90 4.27
CA THR A 37 3.15 4.66 2.99
C THR A 37 4.48 5.40 3.03
N CYS A 38 5.59 4.67 2.90
CA CYS A 38 6.93 5.22 3.09
C CYS A 38 7.36 6.14 1.93
N THR A 39 6.86 5.90 0.71
CA THR A 39 7.25 6.64 -0.50
C THR A 39 6.02 7.07 -1.30
N THR A 40 6.22 8.02 -2.22
CA THR A 40 5.19 8.46 -3.17
C THR A 40 5.09 7.59 -4.42
N GLY A 41 5.97 6.61 -4.59
CA GLY A 41 6.00 5.76 -5.80
C GLY A 41 6.47 6.48 -7.07
N GLU A 42 7.31 7.51 -6.94
CA GLU A 42 7.81 8.33 -8.06
C GLU A 42 8.57 7.58 -9.16
N LEU A 43 9.06 6.37 -8.85
CA LEU A 43 9.67 5.43 -9.80
C LEU A 43 8.75 4.24 -10.12
N GLY A 44 7.43 4.45 -10.09
CA GLY A 44 6.45 3.50 -10.61
C GLY A 44 6.43 3.41 -12.14
N ASP A 45 5.64 2.48 -12.66
CA ASP A 45 5.52 2.26 -14.10
C ASP A 45 4.82 3.44 -14.81
N ALA A 46 5.26 3.75 -16.03
CA ALA A 46 4.57 4.72 -16.89
C ALA A 46 3.20 4.16 -17.38
N PRO A 47 2.33 4.98 -18.02
CA PRO A 47 0.99 4.60 -18.51
C PRO A 47 0.90 3.43 -19.54
N ASN A 48 1.95 2.65 -19.72
CA ASN A 48 2.04 1.46 -20.58
C ASN A 48 2.88 0.34 -19.95
N GLY A 49 3.13 0.39 -18.63
CA GLY A 49 3.96 -0.59 -17.93
C GLY A 49 5.46 -0.41 -18.14
N ALA A 50 5.90 0.68 -18.79
CA ALA A 50 7.32 0.93 -18.97
C ALA A 50 7.99 1.22 -17.61
N LYS A 51 9.00 0.42 -17.29
CA LYS A 51 9.78 0.53 -16.06
C LYS A 51 10.71 1.75 -16.16
N PRO A 52 10.76 2.63 -15.14
CA PRO A 52 11.73 3.70 -15.11
C PRO A 52 13.15 3.12 -15.06
N LEU A 53 14.09 3.84 -15.66
CA LEU A 53 15.51 3.49 -15.71
C LEU A 53 15.85 2.18 -16.45
N HIS A 54 14.88 1.52 -17.08
CA HIS A 54 15.17 0.44 -18.03
C HIS A 54 15.37 1.04 -19.43
N PRO A 55 16.57 0.90 -20.06
CA PRO A 55 16.75 1.33 -21.43
C PRO A 55 15.73 0.60 -22.32
N ARG A 56 15.09 1.31 -23.25
CA ARG A 56 14.28 0.64 -24.28
C ARG A 56 15.23 -0.27 -25.07
N THR A 57 15.11 -1.57 -24.91
CA THR A 57 15.60 -2.55 -25.90
C THR A 57 14.80 -2.43 -27.17
#